data_AF-A0AAU3IRR7-F1
#
_entry.id   AF-A0AAU3IRR7-F1
#
_cell.length_a   1.000
_cell.length_b   1.000
_cell.length_c   1.000
_cell.angle_alpha   90.00
_cell.angle_beta   90.00
_cell.angle_gamma   90.00
#
_symmetry.space_group_name_H-M   'P 1'
#
loop_
_entity.id
_entity.type
_entity.pdbx_description
1 polymer ?
#
loop_
_entity_poly.entity_id
_entity_poly.type
_entity_poly.pdbx_seq_one_letter_code
_entity_poly.pdbx_strand_id
1 'polypeptide(L)'
;MTADVAVRRKEARSRPSARFPWLALVAAGYAAAQLALVTPLLGLGWDETVYLSQVDPRNPAAYFSAPRSRGISFLAAPVLAVTGSTPVIRIVLAVLSAVALYVAYRVWRPLLGPGRTALAALLFAGLWVTVLYGPQAMPNLWVALSAVAATGWFLRAQRPGASWDVLLGLGGAVAAATLFRFSDGVWLAAPLLAACGVVPAWRRPAPALAVAGGLAAGAAQWVAEAYVRWGGVGARLHASSATEGGMGLLHGLGRPPGAQGRRAGRQREHGKDQPPQRGRRVRQRDRAGAAQQGPVEAAPGVSPGPSARPPAGSSSRKPPCSAAPRPNPPRRSPTEAPHLPATPTRGGPTGSGAPATPPTCLNPATRSPYSLRCS
;
A
#
# COMPACT_ATOMS: atom_id res chain seq x y z
N MET A 1 56.57 34.08 -27.25
CA MET A 1 56.06 34.25 -25.86
C MET A 1 54.53 34.08 -25.73
N THR A 2 53.80 33.66 -26.78
CA THR A 2 52.33 33.52 -26.77
C THR A 2 51.81 32.08 -26.90
N ALA A 3 52.67 31.13 -27.30
CA ALA A 3 52.30 29.73 -27.47
C ALA A 3 52.21 28.96 -26.12
N ASP A 4 53.06 29.30 -25.15
CA ASP A 4 53.11 28.64 -23.83
C ASP A 4 51.84 28.87 -22.98
N VAL A 5 51.21 30.04 -23.14
CA VAL A 5 50.00 30.41 -22.38
C VAL A 5 48.78 29.62 -22.88
N ALA A 6 48.74 29.25 -24.17
CA ALA A 6 47.64 28.49 -24.76
C ALA A 6 47.69 27.00 -24.39
N VAL A 7 48.90 26.42 -24.27
CA VAL A 7 49.09 25.02 -23.85
C VAL A 7 48.73 24.86 -22.36
N ARG A 8 49.15 25.80 -21.51
CA ARG A 8 48.83 25.79 -20.06
C ARG A 8 47.34 25.94 -19.76
N ARG A 9 46.57 26.57 -20.65
CA ARG A 9 45.10 26.69 -20.52
C ARG A 9 44.36 25.43 -20.96
N LYS A 10 45.00 24.55 -21.74
CA LYS A 10 44.43 23.28 -22.21
C LYS A 10 44.64 22.12 -21.24
N GLU A 11 45.67 22.19 -20.39
CA GLU A 11 45.93 21.22 -19.31
C GLU A 11 45.10 21.46 -18.04
N ALA A 12 44.39 22.59 -17.94
CA ALA A 12 43.30 22.77 -16.99
C ALA A 12 41.99 22.08 -17.42
N ARG A 13 42.05 21.15 -18.39
CA ARG A 13 40.99 20.15 -18.61
C ARG A 13 40.95 19.22 -17.41
N SER A 14 40.17 19.64 -16.42
CA SER A 14 39.33 18.78 -15.59
C SER A 14 39.97 17.43 -15.28
N ARG A 15 40.92 17.41 -14.33
CA ARG A 15 41.09 16.22 -13.51
C ARG A 15 39.68 15.84 -13.05
N PRO A 16 39.16 14.63 -13.34
CA PRO A 16 37.91 14.22 -12.75
C PRO A 16 38.18 14.23 -11.25
N SER A 17 37.71 15.26 -10.54
CA SER A 17 37.65 15.19 -9.09
C SER A 17 36.90 13.90 -8.84
N ALA A 18 37.55 12.94 -8.21
CA ALA A 18 36.91 11.69 -7.82
C ALA A 18 35.76 12.11 -6.92
N ARG A 19 34.57 12.28 -7.51
CA ARG A 19 33.41 12.84 -6.83
C ARG A 19 33.01 11.76 -5.85
N PHE A 20 33.39 11.96 -4.60
CA PHE A 20 33.16 10.99 -3.54
C PHE A 20 31.70 10.50 -3.61
N PRO A 21 31.46 9.17 -3.61
CA PRO A 21 30.18 8.59 -3.98
C PRO A 21 29.15 8.66 -2.83
N TRP A 22 29.00 9.83 -2.22
CA TRP A 22 28.18 10.06 -1.02
C TRP A 22 26.77 9.47 -1.12
N LEU A 23 26.07 9.67 -2.24
CA LEU A 23 24.73 9.13 -2.42
C LEU A 23 24.70 7.59 -2.44
N ALA A 24 25.73 6.95 -3.00
CA ALA A 24 25.83 5.49 -3.00
C ALA A 24 26.13 4.95 -1.60
N LEU A 25 26.98 5.65 -0.83
CA LEU A 25 27.24 5.30 0.57
C LEU A 25 25.98 5.45 1.43
N VAL A 26 25.18 6.50 1.21
CA VAL A 26 23.90 6.68 1.90
C VAL A 26 22.95 5.52 1.58
N ALA A 27 22.82 5.15 0.30
CA ALA A 27 21.98 4.02 -0.09
C ALA A 27 22.46 2.68 0.51
N ALA A 28 23.77 2.43 0.52
CA ALA A 28 24.36 1.26 1.14
C ALA A 28 24.14 1.23 2.66
N GLY A 29 24.33 2.36 3.34
CA GLY A 29 24.06 2.51 4.77
C GLY A 29 22.58 2.31 5.11
N TYR A 30 21.68 2.79 4.25
CA TYR A 30 20.24 2.56 4.38
C TYR A 30 19.88 1.07 4.26
N ALA A 31 20.41 0.37 3.25
CA ALA A 31 20.24 -1.08 3.14
C ALA A 31 20.78 -1.83 4.37
N ALA A 32 21.99 -1.46 4.83
CA ALA A 32 22.59 -2.07 6.02
C ALA A 32 21.74 -1.85 7.27
N ALA A 33 21.22 -0.64 7.48
CA ALA A 33 20.33 -0.32 8.59
C ALA A 33 19.03 -1.14 8.55
N GLN A 34 18.41 -1.30 7.38
CA GLN A 34 17.20 -2.12 7.21
C GLN A 34 17.46 -3.61 7.50
N LEU A 35 18.59 -4.13 7.02
CA LEU A 35 18.98 -5.52 7.23
C LEU A 35 19.34 -5.81 8.69
N ALA A 36 19.98 -4.86 9.37
CA ALA A 36 20.40 -5.03 10.77
C ALA A 36 19.25 -4.80 11.76
N LEU A 37 18.43 -3.77 11.54
CA LEU A 37 17.47 -3.28 12.54
C LEU A 37 16.05 -3.81 12.34
N VAL A 38 15.66 -4.12 11.10
CA VAL A 38 14.25 -4.34 10.77
C VAL A 38 13.98 -5.77 10.33
N THR A 39 14.79 -6.27 9.41
CA THR A 39 14.64 -7.62 8.84
C THR A 39 14.62 -8.75 9.90
N PRO A 40 15.45 -8.72 10.96
CA PRO A 40 15.46 -9.79 11.96
C PRO A 40 14.24 -9.79 12.89
N LEU A 41 13.55 -8.66 13.01
CA LEU A 41 12.52 -8.43 14.04
C LEU A 41 11.09 -8.52 13.51
N LEU A 42 10.88 -8.49 12.19
CA LEU A 42 9.55 -8.38 11.58
C LEU A 42 9.05 -9.67 10.95
N GLY A 43 8.00 -10.24 11.55
CA GLY A 43 7.06 -11.13 10.86
C GLY A 43 6.24 -10.41 9.80
N LEU A 44 5.41 -11.14 9.05
CA LEU A 44 4.49 -10.54 8.07
C LEU A 44 3.32 -9.86 8.79
N GLY A 45 3.12 -8.57 8.54
CA GLY A 45 1.90 -7.87 8.95
C GLY A 45 0.67 -8.35 8.17
N TRP A 46 -0.52 -8.01 8.69
CA TRP A 46 -1.79 -8.34 8.03
C TRP A 46 -1.88 -7.78 6.61
N ASP A 47 -1.60 -6.49 6.44
CA ASP A 47 -1.67 -5.82 5.13
C ASP A 47 -0.65 -6.39 4.15
N GLU A 48 0.54 -6.76 4.62
CA GLU A 48 1.56 -7.41 3.80
C GLU A 48 1.07 -8.77 3.31
N THR A 49 0.46 -9.55 4.20
CA THR A 49 -0.15 -10.83 3.86
C THR A 49 -1.23 -10.67 2.79
N VAL A 50 -2.04 -9.60 2.88
CA VAL A 50 -3.04 -9.28 1.85
C VAL A 50 -2.36 -9.00 0.51
N TYR A 51 -1.29 -8.20 0.46
CA TYR A 51 -0.60 -7.89 -0.80
C TYR A 51 0.13 -9.10 -1.39
N LEU A 52 0.85 -9.87 -0.57
CA LEU A 52 1.66 -11.00 -1.01
C LEU A 52 0.80 -12.18 -1.47
N SER A 53 -0.31 -12.47 -0.78
CA SER A 53 -1.21 -13.57 -1.15
C SER A 53 -1.88 -13.38 -2.52
N GLN A 54 -1.89 -12.16 -3.09
CA GLN A 54 -2.45 -11.94 -4.44
C GLN A 54 -1.60 -12.56 -5.54
N VAL A 55 -0.33 -12.86 -5.27
CA VAL A 55 0.66 -13.34 -6.25
C VAL A 55 1.40 -14.59 -5.77
N ASP A 56 1.11 -15.09 -4.57
CA ASP A 56 1.70 -16.32 -4.07
C ASP A 56 0.94 -17.55 -4.60
N PRO A 57 1.59 -18.43 -5.40
CA PRO A 57 0.93 -19.63 -5.91
C PRO A 57 0.65 -20.68 -4.83
N ARG A 58 1.24 -20.55 -3.64
CA ARG A 58 1.19 -21.57 -2.57
C ARG A 58 0.03 -21.37 -1.60
N ASN A 59 -0.52 -20.16 -1.55
CA ASN A 59 -1.54 -19.78 -0.57
C ASN A 59 -2.74 -19.13 -1.27
N PRO A 60 -3.97 -19.33 -0.78
CA PRO A 60 -5.14 -18.68 -1.35
C PRO A 60 -5.05 -17.16 -1.18
N ALA A 61 -5.49 -16.41 -2.20
CA ALA A 61 -5.51 -14.96 -2.16
C ALA A 61 -6.47 -14.46 -1.08
N ALA A 62 -5.95 -13.65 -0.15
CA ALA A 62 -6.78 -12.99 0.86
C ALA A 62 -7.71 -11.96 0.22
N TYR A 63 -8.76 -11.57 0.94
CA TYR A 63 -9.71 -10.56 0.45
C TYR A 63 -9.00 -9.22 0.17
N PHE A 64 -8.99 -8.85 -1.11
CA PHE A 64 -8.38 -7.62 -1.58
C PHE A 64 -9.42 -6.51 -1.72
N SER A 65 -9.41 -5.56 -0.76
CA SER A 65 -10.39 -4.47 -0.72
C SER A 65 -10.22 -3.47 -1.88
N ALA A 66 -11.30 -2.74 -2.16
CA ALA A 66 -11.38 -1.76 -3.24
C ALA A 66 -10.27 -0.68 -3.28
N PRO A 67 -9.82 -0.07 -2.15
CA PRO A 67 -8.85 1.03 -2.20
C PRO A 67 -7.41 0.57 -2.52
N ARG A 68 -7.12 -0.73 -2.38
CA ARG A 68 -5.76 -1.25 -2.60
C ARG A 68 -5.42 -1.30 -4.09
N SER A 69 -4.14 -1.11 -4.40
CA SER A 69 -3.55 -1.20 -5.75
C SER A 69 -2.49 -2.30 -5.77
N ARG A 70 -2.22 -2.90 -6.94
CA ARG A 70 -1.38 -4.12 -7.02
C ARG A 70 0.12 -3.86 -7.20
N GLY A 71 0.59 -2.61 -7.26
CA GLY A 71 1.99 -2.33 -7.59
C GLY A 71 3.00 -3.04 -6.68
N ILE A 72 2.74 -3.11 -5.37
CA ILE A 72 3.63 -3.82 -4.44
C ILE A 72 3.55 -5.35 -4.60
N SER A 73 2.37 -5.88 -4.93
CA SER A 73 2.20 -7.29 -5.26
C SER A 73 3.00 -7.65 -6.52
N PHE A 74 2.99 -6.81 -7.56
CA PHE A 74 3.80 -7.05 -8.76
C PHE A 74 5.30 -6.95 -8.50
N LEU A 75 5.73 -6.03 -7.65
CA LEU A 75 7.13 -5.93 -7.25
C LEU A 75 7.61 -7.21 -6.52
N ALA A 76 6.75 -7.78 -5.69
CA ALA A 76 7.03 -9.01 -4.93
C ALA A 76 6.89 -10.30 -5.76
N ALA A 77 6.12 -10.27 -6.86
CA ALA A 77 5.74 -11.45 -7.62
C ALA A 77 6.93 -12.30 -8.11
N PRO A 78 8.04 -11.72 -8.65
CA PRO A 78 9.18 -12.52 -9.10
C PRO A 78 9.83 -13.32 -7.97
N VAL A 79 9.88 -12.75 -6.76
CA VAL A 79 10.45 -13.43 -5.58
C VAL A 79 9.53 -14.56 -5.14
N LEU A 80 8.22 -14.28 -5.06
CA LEU A 80 7.22 -15.27 -4.67
C LEU A 80 7.03 -16.39 -5.68
N ALA A 81 7.31 -16.15 -6.97
CA ALA A 81 7.33 -17.23 -7.96
C ALA A 81 8.37 -18.30 -7.60
N VAL A 82 9.51 -17.92 -7.01
CA VAL A 82 10.64 -18.81 -6.74
C VAL A 82 10.65 -19.33 -5.30
N THR A 83 10.28 -18.51 -4.31
CA THR A 83 10.38 -18.87 -2.88
C THR A 83 9.20 -18.37 -2.05
N GLY A 84 8.83 -19.13 -1.01
CA GLY A 84 7.90 -18.71 0.04
C GLY A 84 8.60 -18.13 1.28
N SER A 85 9.92 -17.91 1.22
CA SER A 85 10.72 -17.49 2.36
C SER A 85 10.55 -16.00 2.68
N THR A 86 9.94 -15.71 3.84
CA THR A 86 9.80 -14.34 4.35
C THR A 86 11.15 -13.64 4.52
N PRO A 87 12.21 -14.23 5.12
CA PRO A 87 13.51 -13.56 5.18
C PRO A 87 14.03 -13.13 3.81
N VAL A 88 13.86 -13.96 2.77
CA VAL A 88 14.31 -13.62 1.41
C VAL A 88 13.53 -12.42 0.85
N ILE A 89 12.20 -12.38 1.03
CA ILE A 89 11.42 -11.23 0.55
C ILE A 89 11.81 -9.93 1.24
N ARG A 90 12.10 -9.96 2.55
CA ARG A 90 12.58 -8.80 3.31
C ARG A 90 13.91 -8.30 2.76
N ILE A 91 14.88 -9.19 2.55
CA ILE A 91 16.21 -8.84 2.03
C ILE A 91 16.09 -8.21 0.64
N VAL A 92 15.31 -8.82 -0.25
CA VAL A 92 15.10 -8.29 -1.60
C VAL A 92 14.45 -6.92 -1.55
N LEU A 93 13.38 -6.74 -0.77
CA LEU A 93 12.70 -5.44 -0.65
C LEU A 93 13.60 -4.38 -0.02
N ALA A 94 14.41 -4.71 0.99
CA ALA A 94 15.40 -3.80 1.56
C ALA A 94 16.39 -3.32 0.49
N VAL A 95 17.01 -4.25 -0.25
CA VAL A 95 17.96 -3.93 -1.32
C VAL A 95 17.31 -3.10 -2.42
N LEU A 96 16.13 -3.50 -2.90
CA LEU A 96 15.40 -2.76 -3.92
C LEU A 96 15.02 -1.36 -3.43
N SER A 97 14.65 -1.19 -2.16
CA SER A 97 14.30 0.11 -1.60
C SER A 97 15.52 1.05 -1.54
N ALA A 98 16.71 0.53 -1.24
CA ALA A 98 17.95 1.28 -1.28
C ALA A 98 18.36 1.68 -2.71
N VAL A 99 18.16 0.78 -3.68
CA VAL A 99 18.34 1.10 -5.10
C VAL A 99 17.34 2.18 -5.54
N ALA A 100 16.07 2.07 -5.14
CA ALA A 100 15.04 3.06 -5.45
C ALA A 100 15.37 4.42 -4.82
N LEU A 101 15.86 4.45 -3.57
CA LEU A 101 16.36 5.67 -2.93
C LEU A 101 17.49 6.30 -3.77
N TYR A 102 18.49 5.50 -4.14
CA TYR A 102 19.60 5.97 -4.96
C TYR A 102 19.12 6.57 -6.28
N VAL A 103 18.25 5.85 -7.01
CA VAL A 103 17.72 6.29 -8.31
C VAL A 103 16.89 7.56 -8.16
N ALA A 104 15.97 7.62 -7.20
CA ALA A 104 15.08 8.76 -6.98
C ALA A 104 15.88 10.05 -6.69
N TYR A 105 16.88 9.97 -5.81
CA TYR A 105 17.71 11.12 -5.47
C TYR A 105 18.75 11.43 -6.55
N ARG A 106 19.24 10.44 -7.31
CA ARG A 106 20.21 10.68 -8.40
C ARG A 106 19.67 11.67 -9.44
N VAL A 107 18.37 11.69 -9.67
CA VAL A 107 17.70 12.64 -10.59
C VAL A 107 17.98 14.10 -10.22
N TRP A 108 18.16 14.39 -8.93
CA TRP A 108 18.35 15.74 -8.40
C TRP A 108 19.79 16.24 -8.46
N ARG A 109 20.78 15.37 -8.73
CA ARG A 109 22.20 15.75 -8.77
C ARG A 109 22.52 16.90 -9.74
N PRO A 110 21.95 16.98 -10.95
CA PRO A 110 22.15 18.10 -11.87
C PRO A 110 21.40 19.38 -11.48
N LEU A 111 20.50 19.32 -10.48
CA LEU A 111 19.74 20.46 -9.98
C LEU A 111 20.40 21.06 -8.72
N LEU A 112 20.81 20.21 -7.78
CA LEU A 112 21.25 20.61 -6.44
C LEU A 112 22.74 20.34 -6.15
N GLY A 113 23.42 19.60 -7.03
CA GLY A 113 24.79 19.14 -6.80
C GLY A 113 24.89 17.89 -5.91
N PRO A 114 26.03 17.18 -5.92
CA PRO A 114 26.17 15.86 -5.30
C PRO A 114 26.01 15.88 -3.77
N GLY A 115 26.53 16.89 -3.08
CA GLY A 115 26.50 16.98 -1.62
C GLY A 115 25.08 17.20 -1.07
N ARG A 116 24.36 18.20 -1.58
CA ARG A 116 22.99 18.51 -1.16
C ARG A 116 22.03 17.36 -1.44
N THR A 117 22.17 16.72 -2.61
CA THR A 117 21.39 15.52 -2.93
C THR A 117 21.66 14.37 -1.97
N ALA A 118 22.93 14.11 -1.63
CA ALA A 118 23.28 13.06 -0.69
C ALA A 118 22.77 13.36 0.74
N LEU A 119 22.86 14.61 1.19
CA LEU A 119 22.31 15.03 2.48
C LEU A 119 20.79 14.86 2.53
N ALA A 120 20.07 15.28 1.49
CA ALA A 120 18.62 15.11 1.41
C ALA A 120 18.22 13.62 1.42
N ALA A 121 18.97 12.76 0.72
CA ALA A 121 18.78 11.31 0.76
C ALA A 121 19.07 10.74 2.15
N LEU A 122 20.12 11.22 2.83
CA LEU A 122 20.49 10.79 4.18
C LEU A 122 19.40 11.14 5.19
N LEU A 123 18.87 12.37 5.12
CA LEU A 123 17.79 12.81 6.00
C LEU A 123 16.53 11.95 5.79
N PHE A 124 16.17 11.67 4.53
CA PHE A 124 15.03 10.80 4.22
C PHE A 124 15.27 9.35 4.68
N ALA A 125 16.46 8.82 4.44
CA ALA A 125 16.87 7.47 4.86
C ALA A 125 17.02 7.32 6.38
N GLY A 126 17.27 8.39 7.10
CA GLY A 126 17.37 8.41 8.56
C GLY A 126 16.02 8.42 9.28
N LEU A 127 14.92 8.62 8.55
CA LEU A 127 13.58 8.54 9.13
C LEU A 127 13.25 7.10 9.51
N TRP A 128 12.85 6.87 10.77
CA TRP A 128 12.46 5.53 11.22
C TRP A 128 11.38 4.89 10.33
N VAL A 129 10.46 5.69 9.80
CA VAL A 129 9.37 5.26 8.91
C VAL A 129 9.91 4.68 7.61
N THR A 130 10.92 5.30 7.00
CA THR A 130 11.48 4.84 5.73
C THR A 130 12.32 3.59 5.97
N VAL A 131 13.08 3.52 7.06
CA VAL A 131 13.82 2.32 7.46
C VAL A 131 12.86 1.15 7.70
N LEU A 132 11.73 1.40 8.37
CA LEU A 132 10.71 0.38 8.65
C LEU A 132 10.01 -0.13 7.38
N TYR A 133 9.54 0.77 6.51
CA TYR A 133 8.73 0.38 5.35
C TYR A 133 9.52 -0.21 4.19
N GLY A 134 10.83 -0.01 4.10
CA GLY A 134 11.61 -0.51 2.97
C GLY A 134 11.68 -2.03 2.83
N PRO A 135 11.92 -2.81 3.90
CA PRO A 135 11.79 -4.27 3.85
C PRO A 135 10.33 -4.75 3.88
N GLN A 136 9.34 -3.84 3.93
CA GLN A 136 7.92 -4.21 3.96
C GLN A 136 7.27 -4.24 2.59
N ALA A 137 6.36 -5.20 2.41
CA ALA A 137 5.50 -5.31 1.24
C ALA A 137 4.33 -4.31 1.36
N MET A 138 4.68 -3.03 1.51
CA MET A 138 3.77 -1.90 1.64
C MET A 138 4.03 -0.89 0.53
N PRO A 139 3.00 -0.27 -0.08
CA PRO A 139 3.18 0.67 -1.18
C PRO A 139 3.80 2.01 -0.74
N ASN A 140 3.75 2.35 0.55
CA ASN A 140 3.99 3.69 1.08
C ASN A 140 5.37 4.26 0.68
N LEU A 141 6.45 3.50 0.92
CA LEU A 141 7.80 3.96 0.58
C LEU A 141 7.98 4.11 -0.94
N TRP A 142 7.44 3.17 -1.72
CA TRP A 142 7.58 3.16 -3.17
C TRP A 142 6.88 4.35 -3.81
N VAL A 143 5.70 4.73 -3.31
CA VAL A 143 5.03 5.96 -3.73
C VAL A 143 5.86 7.19 -3.36
N ALA A 144 6.38 7.26 -2.13
CA ALA A 144 7.19 8.40 -1.70
C ALA A 144 8.43 8.60 -2.58
N LEU A 145 9.18 7.51 -2.85
CA LEU A 145 10.36 7.54 -3.72
C LEU A 145 9.99 7.88 -5.17
N SER A 146 8.86 7.37 -5.67
CA SER A 146 8.34 7.71 -7.00
C SER A 146 7.96 9.19 -7.10
N ALA A 147 7.36 9.77 -6.07
CA ALA A 147 7.02 11.19 -6.02
C ALA A 147 8.28 12.09 -5.98
N VAL A 148 9.30 11.70 -5.21
CA VAL A 148 10.61 12.38 -5.21
C VAL A 148 11.24 12.34 -6.60
N ALA A 149 11.24 11.18 -7.25
CA ALA A 149 11.76 11.01 -8.59
C ALA A 149 10.97 11.84 -9.62
N ALA A 150 9.63 11.76 -9.60
CA ALA A 150 8.74 12.47 -10.51
C ALA A 150 8.94 13.98 -10.42
N THR A 151 9.04 14.53 -9.21
CA THR A 151 9.28 15.96 -9.00
C THR A 151 10.64 16.39 -9.55
N GLY A 152 11.68 15.59 -9.34
CA GLY A 152 13.01 15.86 -9.89
C GLY A 152 13.05 15.82 -11.42
N TRP A 153 12.36 14.84 -12.02
CA TRP A 153 12.23 14.75 -13.48
C TRP A 153 11.39 15.88 -14.05
N PHE A 154 10.31 16.26 -13.38
CA PHE A 154 9.46 17.39 -13.76
C PHE A 154 10.25 18.68 -13.84
N LEU A 155 11.00 19.03 -12.80
CA LEU A 155 11.85 20.23 -12.79
C LEU A 155 12.92 20.20 -13.90
N ARG A 156 13.44 19.02 -14.24
CA ARG A 156 14.37 18.86 -15.36
C ARG A 156 13.67 19.02 -16.72
N ALA A 157 12.42 18.57 -16.84
CA ALA A 157 11.62 18.69 -18.06
C ALA A 157 11.26 20.15 -18.38
N GLN A 158 11.25 21.02 -17.37
CA GLN A 158 11.03 22.47 -17.56
C GLN A 158 12.22 23.19 -18.21
N ARG A 159 13.43 22.59 -18.23
CA ARG A 159 14.59 23.21 -18.89
C ARG A 159 14.41 23.19 -20.43
N PRO A 160 14.81 24.24 -21.17
CA PRO A 160 14.82 24.21 -22.63
C PRO A 160 15.61 23.00 -23.16
N GLY A 161 15.08 22.32 -24.20
CA GLY A 161 15.75 21.16 -24.80
C GLY A 161 15.73 19.88 -23.94
N ALA A 162 14.72 19.69 -23.09
CA ALA A 162 14.55 18.45 -22.34
C ALA A 162 14.49 17.23 -23.28
N SER A 163 15.36 16.25 -23.05
CA SER A 163 15.41 15.03 -23.86
C SER A 163 14.21 14.12 -23.60
N TRP A 164 13.94 13.22 -24.54
CA TRP A 164 12.91 12.19 -24.38
C TRP A 164 13.13 11.33 -23.12
N ASP A 165 14.37 11.06 -22.73
CA ASP A 165 14.67 10.30 -21.51
C ASP A 165 14.15 10.99 -20.24
N VAL A 166 14.17 12.32 -20.20
CA VAL A 166 13.65 13.11 -19.08
C VAL A 166 12.12 12.98 -19.00
N LEU A 167 11.45 13.02 -20.15
CA LEU A 167 10.00 12.87 -20.24
C LEU A 167 9.55 11.43 -19.91
N LEU A 168 10.28 10.43 -20.41
CA LEU A 168 10.05 9.03 -20.07
C LEU A 168 10.32 8.77 -18.58
N GLY A 169 11.37 9.37 -18.00
CA GLY A 169 11.63 9.31 -16.57
C GLY A 169 10.52 9.93 -15.73
N LEU A 170 9.98 11.08 -16.16
CA LEU A 170 8.83 11.74 -15.54
C LEU A 170 7.57 10.85 -15.60
N GLY A 171 7.19 10.42 -16.80
CA GLY A 171 6.03 9.57 -17.00
C GLY A 171 6.15 8.23 -16.27
N GLY A 172 7.32 7.60 -16.31
CA GLY A 172 7.61 6.35 -15.59
C GLY A 172 7.52 6.50 -14.07
N ALA A 173 8.00 7.62 -13.50
CA ALA A 173 7.88 7.87 -12.06
C ALA A 173 6.43 8.12 -11.63
N VAL A 174 5.63 8.85 -12.42
CA VAL A 174 4.20 9.03 -12.16
C VAL A 174 3.43 7.71 -12.32
N ALA A 175 3.76 6.93 -13.34
CA ALA A 175 3.19 5.59 -13.55
C ALA A 175 3.49 4.65 -12.39
N ALA A 176 4.73 4.64 -11.89
CA ALA A 176 5.12 3.87 -10.72
C ALA A 176 4.31 4.30 -9.49
N ALA A 177 4.24 5.60 -9.17
CA ALA A 177 3.46 6.10 -8.04
C ALA A 177 1.99 5.65 -8.12
N THR A 178 1.38 5.78 -9.30
CA THR A 178 -0.02 5.43 -9.54
C THR A 178 -0.24 3.92 -9.46
N LEU A 179 0.70 3.11 -9.95
CA LEU A 179 0.63 1.65 -9.89
C LEU A 179 0.72 1.14 -8.45
N PHE A 180 1.60 1.72 -7.63
CA PHE A 180 1.71 1.39 -6.21
C PHE A 180 0.48 1.86 -5.42
N ARG A 181 -0.04 3.06 -5.71
CA ARG A 181 -1.25 3.57 -5.09
C ARG A 181 -1.95 4.59 -6.01
N PHE A 182 -3.07 4.17 -6.58
CA PHE A 182 -3.81 4.97 -7.57
C PHE A 182 -4.16 6.38 -7.05
N SER A 183 -4.69 6.48 -5.83
CA SER A 183 -5.08 7.75 -5.22
C SER A 183 -3.90 8.72 -5.07
N ASP A 184 -2.73 8.23 -4.64
CA ASP A 184 -1.53 9.08 -4.55
C ASP A 184 -0.99 9.50 -5.90
N GLY A 185 -1.11 8.63 -6.92
CA GLY A 185 -0.81 9.00 -8.30
C GLY A 185 -1.62 10.21 -8.75
N VAL A 186 -2.92 10.24 -8.44
CA VAL A 186 -3.80 11.39 -8.72
C VAL A 186 -3.37 12.63 -7.94
N TRP A 187 -3.11 12.49 -6.63
CA TRP A 187 -2.65 13.61 -5.79
C TRP A 187 -1.26 14.13 -6.13
N LEU A 188 -0.40 13.29 -6.74
CA LEU A 188 0.88 13.70 -7.29
C LEU A 188 0.72 14.39 -8.65
N ALA A 189 -0.09 13.84 -9.55
CA ALA A 189 -0.26 14.38 -10.90
C ALA A 189 -0.99 15.73 -10.89
N ALA A 190 -1.98 15.92 -10.01
CA ALA A 190 -2.78 17.15 -9.92
C ALA A 190 -1.92 18.43 -9.75
N PRO A 191 -1.03 18.56 -8.74
CA PRO A 191 -0.19 19.75 -8.60
C PRO A 191 0.82 19.91 -9.74
N LEU A 192 1.34 18.82 -10.33
CA LEU A 192 2.26 18.91 -11.47
C LEU A 192 1.57 19.44 -12.73
N LEU A 193 0.36 18.96 -13.02
CA LEU A 193 -0.46 19.45 -14.14
C LEU A 193 -0.94 20.89 -13.89
N ALA A 194 -1.36 21.19 -12.66
CA ALA A 194 -1.72 22.55 -12.27
C ALA A 194 -0.54 23.52 -12.45
N ALA A 195 0.67 23.10 -12.08
CA ALA A 195 1.87 23.90 -12.28
C ALA A 195 2.14 24.18 -13.78
N CYS A 196 1.90 23.20 -14.67
CA CYS A 196 1.95 23.42 -16.11
C CYS A 196 0.90 24.40 -16.62
N GLY A 197 -0.29 24.48 -16.00
CA GLY A 197 -1.36 25.41 -16.42
C GLY A 197 -1.21 26.81 -15.84
N VAL A 198 -0.79 26.93 -14.58
CA VAL A 198 -0.79 28.19 -13.83
C VAL A 198 0.49 28.98 -14.05
N VAL A 199 1.66 28.34 -14.08
CA VAL A 199 2.95 29.04 -14.16
C VAL A 199 3.31 29.31 -15.63
N PRO A 200 3.32 30.58 -16.10
CA PRO A 200 3.49 30.88 -17.53
C PRO A 200 4.80 30.33 -18.11
N ALA A 201 5.88 30.38 -17.34
CA ALA A 201 7.19 29.85 -17.73
C ALA A 201 7.21 28.32 -17.93
N TRP A 202 6.21 27.61 -17.41
CA TRP A 202 6.13 26.14 -17.38
C TRP A 202 5.03 25.57 -18.27
N ARG A 203 4.29 26.41 -18.99
CA ARG A 203 3.24 26.05 -19.94
C ARG A 203 3.82 25.34 -21.16
N ARG A 204 4.16 24.07 -21.00
CA ARG A 204 4.69 23.21 -22.05
C ARG A 204 3.85 21.93 -22.17
N PRO A 205 3.47 21.53 -23.39
CA PRO A 205 2.62 20.35 -23.56
C PRO A 205 3.37 19.06 -23.23
N ALA A 206 4.67 18.95 -23.56
CA ALA A 206 5.41 17.70 -23.40
C ALA A 206 5.51 17.20 -21.94
N PRO A 207 5.88 18.01 -20.93
CA PRO A 207 5.85 17.59 -19.53
C PRO A 207 4.43 17.24 -19.04
N ALA A 208 3.42 18.01 -19.46
CA ALA A 208 2.02 17.74 -19.10
C ALA A 208 1.54 16.39 -19.68
N LEU A 209 1.85 16.10 -20.95
CA LEU A 209 1.56 14.82 -21.60
C LEU A 209 2.32 13.67 -20.94
N ALA A 210 3.56 13.87 -20.51
CA ALA A 210 4.32 12.85 -19.77
C ALA A 210 3.67 12.53 -18.43
N VAL A 211 3.21 13.53 -17.67
CA VAL A 211 2.49 13.33 -16.40
C VAL A 211 1.15 12.62 -16.64
N ALA A 212 0.35 13.11 -17.59
CA ALA A 212 -0.94 12.52 -17.92
C ALA A 212 -0.82 11.09 -18.45
N GLY A 213 0.15 10.84 -19.34
CA GLY A 213 0.46 9.52 -19.87
C GLY A 213 0.96 8.57 -18.79
N GLY A 214 1.82 9.04 -17.87
CA GLY A 214 2.26 8.27 -16.71
C GLY A 214 1.09 7.88 -15.79
N LEU A 215 0.22 8.84 -15.46
CA LEU A 215 -0.97 8.60 -14.65
C LEU A 215 -1.89 7.55 -15.32
N ALA A 216 -2.17 7.70 -16.62
CA ALA A 216 -3.00 6.77 -17.37
C ALA A 216 -2.39 5.36 -17.40
N ALA A 217 -1.08 5.26 -17.69
CA ALA A 217 -0.37 3.99 -17.74
C ALA A 217 -0.37 3.27 -16.38
N GLY A 218 -0.09 3.99 -15.29
CA GLY A 218 -0.10 3.41 -13.95
C GLY A 218 -1.52 3.07 -13.45
N ALA A 219 -2.54 3.80 -13.89
CA ALA A 219 -3.93 3.53 -13.55
C ALA A 219 -4.53 2.34 -14.33
N ALA A 220 -3.94 1.95 -15.46
CA ALA A 220 -4.50 0.95 -16.38
C ALA A 220 -4.90 -0.36 -15.67
N GLN A 221 -4.00 -0.90 -14.83
CA GLN A 221 -4.29 -2.12 -14.09
C GLN A 221 -5.45 -1.94 -13.09
N TRP A 222 -5.45 -0.83 -12.35
CA TRP A 222 -6.47 -0.56 -11.34
C TRP A 222 -7.85 -0.37 -12.00
N VAL A 223 -7.90 0.33 -13.13
CA VAL A 223 -9.12 0.55 -13.93
C VAL A 223 -9.64 -0.76 -14.50
N ALA A 224 -8.79 -1.56 -15.15
CA ALA A 224 -9.18 -2.87 -15.68
C ALA A 224 -9.79 -3.76 -14.57
N GLU A 225 -9.14 -3.79 -13.42
CA GLU A 225 -9.63 -4.56 -12.28
C GLU A 225 -10.93 -3.98 -11.70
N ALA A 226 -11.14 -2.66 -11.75
CA ALA A 226 -12.40 -2.02 -11.35
C ALA A 226 -13.59 -2.52 -12.18
N TYR A 227 -13.40 -2.68 -13.50
CA TYR A 227 -14.44 -3.22 -14.37
C TYR A 227 -14.69 -4.72 -14.14
N VAL A 228 -13.63 -5.51 -13.99
CA VAL A 228 -13.75 -6.98 -13.86
C VAL A 228 -14.34 -7.39 -12.50
N ARG A 229 -13.97 -6.72 -11.40
CA ARG A 229 -14.31 -7.17 -10.03
C ARG A 229 -15.38 -6.32 -9.33
N TRP A 230 -15.55 -5.06 -9.70
CA TRP A 230 -16.45 -4.13 -9.01
C TRP A 230 -17.58 -3.60 -9.89
N GLY A 231 -17.62 -3.94 -11.18
CA GLY A 231 -18.64 -3.43 -12.11
C GLY A 231 -18.37 -2.00 -12.60
N GLY A 232 -17.15 -1.48 -12.41
CA GLY A 232 -16.71 -0.19 -12.93
C GLY A 232 -15.93 0.65 -11.91
N VAL A 233 -15.34 1.74 -12.41
CA VAL A 233 -14.54 2.69 -11.62
C VAL A 233 -15.36 3.34 -10.51
N GLY A 234 -16.56 3.83 -10.81
CA GLY A 234 -17.43 4.47 -9.82
C GLY A 234 -17.82 3.54 -8.68
N ALA A 235 -18.20 2.29 -9.01
CA ALA A 235 -18.53 1.28 -8.01
C ALA A 235 -17.34 0.95 -7.10
N ARG A 236 -16.13 0.83 -7.67
CA ARG A 236 -14.91 0.65 -6.88
C ARG A 236 -14.62 1.86 -5.98
N LEU A 237 -14.79 3.10 -6.48
CA LEU A 237 -14.60 4.31 -5.68
C LEU A 237 -15.61 4.43 -4.53
N HIS A 238 -16.87 4.06 -4.75
CA HIS A 238 -17.88 4.00 -3.71
C HIS A 238 -17.54 2.95 -2.65
N ALA A 239 -17.10 1.75 -3.07
CA ALA A 239 -16.64 0.72 -2.15
C ALA A 239 -15.39 1.13 -1.37
N SER A 240 -14.44 1.83 -2.02
CA SER A 240 -13.27 2.41 -1.38
C SER A 240 -13.66 3.42 -0.31
N SER A 241 -14.56 4.35 -0.67
CA SER A 241 -15.10 5.35 0.25
C SER A 241 -15.73 4.70 1.47
N ALA A 242 -16.57 3.68 1.28
CA ALA A 242 -17.22 2.97 2.38
C ALA A 242 -16.22 2.22 3.29
N THR A 243 -15.09 1.78 2.74
CA THR A 243 -14.03 1.08 3.49
C THR A 243 -13.14 2.06 4.27
N GLU A 244 -12.93 3.26 3.75
CA GLU A 244 -12.09 4.31 4.34
C GLU A 244 -12.84 5.25 5.30
N GLY A 245 -14.07 4.90 5.71
CA GLY A 245 -14.87 5.68 6.66
C GLY A 245 -15.82 6.70 6.03
N GLY A 246 -16.02 6.65 4.71
CA GLY A 246 -16.94 7.48 3.94
C GLY A 246 -16.34 8.84 3.54
N MET A 247 -16.01 9.02 2.26
CA MET A 247 -15.59 10.31 1.67
C MET A 247 -16.77 11.28 1.45
N GLY A 248 -17.77 11.27 2.34
CA GLY A 248 -18.83 12.27 2.33
C GLY A 248 -18.39 13.48 3.15
N LEU A 249 -18.65 14.69 2.64
CA LEU A 249 -18.49 15.99 3.35
C LEU A 249 -19.34 16.12 4.64
N LEU A 250 -19.85 15.02 5.20
CA LEU A 250 -20.97 14.95 6.14
C LEU A 250 -20.64 14.17 7.42
N HIS A 251 -19.38 14.20 7.87
CA HIS A 251 -19.00 13.71 9.22
C HIS A 251 -18.92 14.82 10.29
N GLY A 252 -19.30 16.06 9.94
CA GLY A 252 -19.27 17.21 10.85
C GLY A 252 -20.60 17.56 11.55
N LEU A 253 -21.70 16.86 11.28
CA LEU A 253 -22.97 17.10 11.99
C LEU A 253 -23.58 15.76 12.45
N GLY A 254 -23.80 15.70 13.76
CA GLY A 254 -23.95 14.49 14.55
C GLY A 254 -24.96 13.47 14.02
N ARG A 255 -24.54 12.20 14.03
CA ARG A 255 -25.45 11.06 13.91
C ARG A 255 -25.43 10.29 15.23
N PRO A 256 -26.59 10.08 15.88
CA PRO A 256 -26.63 9.46 17.21
C PRO A 256 -26.18 7.98 17.16
N PRO A 257 -25.51 7.50 18.22
CA PRO A 257 -24.98 6.15 18.30
C PRO A 257 -26.11 5.14 18.49
N GLY A 258 -26.47 4.39 17.45
CA GLY A 258 -27.49 3.35 17.57
C GLY A 258 -27.69 2.44 16.36
N ALA A 259 -27.21 2.80 15.17
CA ALA A 259 -27.53 2.07 13.94
C ALA A 259 -26.42 1.13 13.40
N GLN A 260 -25.33 0.93 14.15
CA GLN A 260 -24.19 0.12 13.66
C GLN A 260 -24.24 -1.35 14.12
N GLY A 261 -24.88 -1.65 15.25
CA GLY A 261 -24.94 -3.00 15.82
C GLY A 261 -25.76 -4.02 15.02
N ARG A 262 -26.76 -3.59 14.23
CA ARG A 262 -27.68 -4.50 13.53
C ARG A 262 -27.23 -4.97 12.15
N ARG A 263 -26.22 -4.34 11.53
CA ARG A 263 -25.69 -4.77 10.21
C ARG A 263 -24.41 -5.61 10.30
N ALA A 264 -23.61 -5.44 11.35
CA ALA A 264 -22.46 -6.30 11.60
C ALA A 264 -22.85 -7.75 11.98
N GLY A 265 -24.03 -7.92 12.61
CA GLY A 265 -24.59 -9.25 12.92
C GLY A 265 -24.93 -10.06 11.66
N ARG A 266 -25.55 -9.44 10.65
CA ARG A 266 -25.93 -10.12 9.39
C ARG A 266 -24.75 -10.57 8.53
N GLN A 267 -23.61 -9.87 8.58
CA GLN A 267 -22.40 -10.32 7.88
C GLN A 267 -21.66 -11.45 8.61
N ARG A 268 -21.80 -11.55 9.94
CA ARG A 268 -21.27 -12.70 10.70
C ARG A 268 -22.10 -13.98 10.51
N GLU A 269 -23.41 -13.86 10.25
CA GLU A 269 -24.26 -15.03 9.98
C GLU A 269 -24.06 -15.60 8.57
N HIS A 270 -23.92 -14.77 7.53
CA HIS A 270 -23.64 -15.28 6.17
C HIS A 270 -22.24 -15.89 5.97
N GLY A 271 -21.32 -15.70 6.93
CA GLY A 271 -20.02 -16.38 6.94
C GLY A 271 -20.04 -17.80 7.54
N LYS A 272 -21.15 -18.24 8.13
CA LYS A 272 -21.27 -19.56 8.78
C LYS A 272 -22.02 -20.61 7.96
N ASP A 273 -22.80 -20.21 6.95
CA ASP A 273 -23.63 -21.11 6.16
C ASP A 273 -23.07 -21.35 4.74
N GLN A 274 -21.84 -21.85 4.65
CA GLN A 274 -21.35 -22.50 3.43
C GLN A 274 -21.49 -24.03 3.59
N PRO A 275 -22.24 -24.72 2.71
CA PRO A 275 -22.33 -26.18 2.77
C PRO A 275 -20.99 -26.81 2.39
N PRO A 276 -20.59 -27.94 3.02
CA PRO A 276 -19.34 -28.59 2.70
C PRO A 276 -19.39 -29.13 1.27
N GLN A 277 -18.45 -28.68 0.42
CA GLN A 277 -18.26 -29.29 -0.88
C GLN A 277 -17.85 -30.75 -0.70
N ARG A 278 -18.76 -31.66 -1.05
CA ARG A 278 -18.52 -33.09 -1.16
C ARG A 278 -17.46 -33.35 -2.23
N GLY A 279 -16.20 -33.45 -1.81
CA GLY A 279 -15.15 -34.05 -2.61
C GLY A 279 -15.47 -35.51 -2.88
N ARG A 280 -15.71 -35.85 -4.15
CA ARG A 280 -15.80 -37.24 -4.64
C ARG A 280 -14.52 -37.97 -4.24
N ARG A 281 -14.64 -38.90 -3.28
CA ARG A 281 -13.64 -39.95 -3.05
C ARG A 281 -13.61 -40.86 -4.28
N VAL A 282 -12.64 -40.67 -5.15
CA VAL A 282 -12.25 -41.71 -6.11
C VAL A 282 -11.51 -42.77 -5.31
N ARG A 283 -12.18 -43.91 -5.11
CA ARG A 283 -11.54 -45.15 -4.66
C ARG A 283 -10.60 -45.62 -5.75
N GLN A 284 -9.29 -45.63 -5.48
CA GLN A 284 -8.37 -46.45 -6.25
C GLN A 284 -7.97 -47.62 -5.35
N ARG A 285 -8.64 -48.75 -5.60
CA ARG A 285 -8.32 -50.06 -5.03
C ARG A 285 -7.33 -50.73 -5.97
N ASP A 286 -6.26 -51.21 -5.36
CA ASP A 286 -5.33 -52.28 -5.73
C ASP A 286 -5.69 -53.13 -6.98
N ARG A 287 -4.69 -53.32 -7.85
CA ARG A 287 -4.34 -54.64 -8.41
C ARG A 287 -2.99 -54.64 -9.15
N ALA A 288 -2.33 -55.81 -9.01
CA ALA A 288 -1.10 -56.31 -9.63
C ALA A 288 0.20 -55.77 -8.99
N GLY A 289 1.04 -56.57 -8.32
CA GLY A 289 1.45 -57.97 -8.57
C GLY A 289 2.91 -57.92 -9.05
N ALA A 290 3.88 -58.08 -8.14
CA ALA A 290 4.63 -59.32 -7.86
C ALA A 290 5.85 -59.55 -8.79
N ALA A 291 6.98 -59.92 -8.16
CA ALA A 291 8.32 -60.33 -8.65
C ALA A 291 9.42 -59.29 -8.34
N GLN A 292 10.57 -59.54 -7.72
CA GLN A 292 11.35 -60.72 -7.25
C GLN A 292 12.34 -60.18 -6.18
N GLN A 293 12.52 -60.80 -5.00
CA GLN A 293 13.67 -61.68 -4.59
C GLN A 293 15.05 -61.19 -5.12
N GLY A 294 16.10 -60.94 -4.33
CA GLY A 294 16.48 -61.40 -2.99
C GLY A 294 17.70 -60.62 -2.40
N PRO A 295 18.35 -61.16 -1.34
CA PRO A 295 19.00 -60.39 -0.25
C PRO A 295 20.55 -60.43 -0.29
N VAL A 296 21.22 -60.05 0.82
CA VAL A 296 22.68 -60.11 1.19
C VAL A 296 23.22 -58.66 1.37
N GLU A 297 23.80 -58.18 2.47
CA GLU A 297 24.54 -58.74 3.62
C GLU A 297 24.62 -57.64 4.70
N ALA A 298 24.48 -57.96 5.99
CA ALA A 298 24.83 -57.06 7.07
C ALA A 298 25.30 -57.83 8.32
N ALA A 299 26.27 -57.22 9.02
CA ALA A 299 26.88 -57.51 10.33
C ALA A 299 28.21 -58.30 10.29
N PRO A 300 29.13 -58.18 11.28
CA PRO A 300 28.87 -57.76 12.68
C PRO A 300 29.96 -56.98 13.47
N GLY A 301 29.59 -56.55 14.70
CA GLY A 301 30.45 -56.37 15.90
C GLY A 301 31.16 -55.00 16.03
N VAL A 302 31.27 -54.33 17.18
CA VAL A 302 31.52 -54.77 18.58
C VAL A 302 31.13 -53.64 19.58
N SER A 303 30.56 -53.97 20.74
CA SER A 303 30.33 -53.11 21.96
C SER A 303 31.41 -53.42 23.05
N PRO A 304 31.37 -53.05 24.36
CA PRO A 304 30.63 -52.02 25.16
C PRO A 304 31.46 -51.27 26.28
N GLY A 305 30.90 -50.15 26.83
CA GLY A 305 30.95 -49.66 28.26
C GLY A 305 32.29 -49.30 28.97
N PRO A 306 32.29 -48.73 30.22
CA PRO A 306 31.18 -48.39 31.13
C PRO A 306 31.25 -47.02 31.91
N SER A 307 30.08 -46.61 32.44
CA SER A 307 29.73 -46.07 33.78
C SER A 307 30.62 -45.08 34.56
N ALA A 308 30.05 -43.93 34.99
CA ALA A 308 30.01 -43.49 36.41
C ALA A 308 29.17 -42.19 36.60
N ARG A 309 28.42 -42.14 37.71
CA ARG A 309 27.61 -41.04 38.29
C ARG A 309 27.81 -41.10 39.83
N PRO A 310 27.27 -40.19 40.67
CA PRO A 310 27.62 -38.81 41.04
C PRO A 310 28.07 -38.69 42.54
N PRO A 311 28.17 -37.48 43.15
CA PRO A 311 27.19 -37.02 44.17
C PRO A 311 26.90 -35.47 44.09
N ALA A 312 25.76 -34.85 44.46
CA ALA A 312 24.93 -34.72 45.68
C ALA A 312 25.34 -33.59 46.67
N GLY A 313 24.37 -32.70 47.02
CA GLY A 313 24.37 -31.78 48.19
C GLY A 313 24.17 -30.27 47.87
N SER A 314 22.96 -29.69 47.96
CA SER A 314 22.33 -28.96 49.12
C SER A 314 22.95 -27.58 49.43
N SER A 315 22.30 -26.44 49.74
CA SER A 315 20.91 -26.06 50.05
C SER A 315 20.76 -24.51 50.06
N SER A 316 19.51 -24.03 49.91
CA SER A 316 18.85 -22.94 50.65
C SER A 316 19.49 -21.55 50.83
N ARG A 317 18.83 -20.51 50.26
CA ARG A 317 18.33 -19.31 51.00
C ARG A 317 17.36 -18.45 50.15
N LYS A 318 16.11 -18.33 50.62
CA LYS A 318 15.16 -17.18 50.46
C LYS A 318 15.38 -16.21 51.67
N PRO A 319 14.69 -15.04 51.88
CA PRO A 319 13.51 -14.39 51.22
C PRO A 319 13.73 -12.83 51.05
N PRO A 320 12.74 -11.88 51.08
CA PRO A 320 11.27 -11.92 50.91
C PRO A 320 10.62 -10.87 49.93
N CYS A 321 9.34 -11.14 49.66
CA CYS A 321 8.18 -10.28 49.33
C CYS A 321 8.31 -8.77 48.98
N SER A 322 7.64 -8.34 47.90
CA SER A 322 6.59 -7.31 48.01
C SER A 322 5.62 -7.23 46.80
N ALA A 323 4.33 -7.29 47.14
CA ALA A 323 3.10 -6.73 46.55
C ALA A 323 2.84 -6.67 45.03
N ALA A 324 1.77 -7.35 44.62
CA ALA A 324 0.98 -7.09 43.42
C ALA A 324 -0.18 -6.10 43.72
N PRO A 325 -0.61 -5.23 42.78
CA PRO A 325 -1.84 -4.46 42.96
C PRO A 325 -3.06 -5.12 42.29
N ARG A 326 -4.16 -5.18 43.03
CA ARG A 326 -5.53 -5.55 42.60
C ARG A 326 -6.43 -4.29 42.53
N PRO A 327 -7.63 -4.37 41.91
CA PRO A 327 -8.25 -3.27 41.14
C PRO A 327 -9.15 -2.32 41.96
N ASN A 328 -9.39 -1.13 41.41
CA ASN A 328 -10.25 -0.07 41.98
C ASN A 328 -11.76 -0.40 41.91
N PRO A 329 -12.55 -0.10 42.97
CA PRO A 329 -14.02 -0.06 42.94
C PRO A 329 -14.58 1.34 42.62
N PRO A 330 -15.88 1.47 42.28
CA PRO A 330 -16.45 2.66 41.64
C PRO A 330 -16.90 3.73 42.66
N ARG A 331 -16.79 5.01 42.30
CA ARG A 331 -17.38 6.12 43.06
C ARG A 331 -18.55 6.78 42.32
N ARG A 332 -19.59 7.01 43.12
CA ARG A 332 -20.90 7.60 42.83
C ARG A 332 -20.81 9.10 42.51
N SER A 333 -21.77 9.56 41.71
CA SER A 333 -22.12 10.96 41.44
C SER A 333 -22.57 11.71 42.70
N PRO A 334 -22.45 13.05 42.70
CA PRO A 334 -23.42 13.90 43.36
C PRO A 334 -24.09 14.89 42.40
N THR A 335 -25.40 14.96 42.60
CA THR A 335 -26.42 15.92 42.23
C THR A 335 -26.02 17.37 42.51
N GLU A 336 -26.27 18.29 41.58
CA GLU A 336 -26.69 19.65 41.93
C GLU A 336 -27.39 20.34 40.73
N ALA A 337 -28.57 20.88 41.00
CA ALA A 337 -29.35 21.76 40.13
C ALA A 337 -29.85 22.93 41.00
N PRO A 338 -30.09 24.12 40.41
CA PRO A 338 -31.16 24.97 40.93
C PRO A 338 -32.06 25.62 39.86
N HIS A 339 -33.37 25.53 40.13
CA HIS A 339 -34.45 26.54 40.06
C HIS A 339 -34.74 27.41 38.80
N LEU A 340 -35.84 27.06 38.09
CA LEU A 340 -37.11 27.79 37.79
C LEU A 340 -37.16 29.35 37.77
N PRO A 341 -38.03 30.02 36.93
CA PRO A 341 -39.50 29.86 37.00
C PRO A 341 -40.39 30.00 35.72
N ALA A 342 -41.58 29.39 35.83
CA ALA A 342 -42.95 29.75 35.41
C ALA A 342 -43.32 30.33 34.00
N THR A 343 -44.08 29.49 33.25
CA THR A 343 -45.35 29.69 32.48
C THR A 343 -45.95 31.09 32.19
N PRO A 344 -46.65 31.28 31.04
CA PRO A 344 -48.07 30.90 30.97
C PRO A 344 -48.59 30.27 29.66
N THR A 345 -49.71 29.58 29.86
CA THR A 345 -50.61 28.83 28.98
C THR A 345 -51.49 29.68 28.06
N ARG A 346 -51.71 29.19 26.83
CA ARG A 346 -52.90 29.37 25.94
C ARG A 346 -52.73 28.27 24.88
N GLY A 347 -53.67 27.40 24.52
CA GLY A 347 -55.12 27.30 24.61
C GLY A 347 -55.51 26.45 23.39
N GLY A 348 -56.09 25.27 23.58
CA GLY A 348 -56.67 24.46 22.49
C GLY A 348 -57.99 25.09 21.98
N PRO A 349 -58.66 24.52 20.96
CA PRO A 349 -59.15 23.14 21.08
C PRO A 349 -59.20 22.29 19.77
N THR A 350 -59.44 20.99 19.95
CA THR A 350 -60.24 20.00 19.16
C THR A 350 -60.58 20.33 17.68
N GLY A 351 -60.56 19.44 16.68
CA GLY A 351 -60.67 17.98 16.63
C GLY A 351 -61.56 17.59 15.43
N SER A 352 -61.25 16.45 14.78
CA SER A 352 -62.11 15.63 13.90
C SER A 352 -62.41 16.07 12.44
N GLY A 353 -62.27 15.10 11.52
CA GLY A 353 -63.12 15.01 10.31
C GLY A 353 -62.41 14.78 8.97
N ALA A 354 -62.22 13.51 8.58
CA ALA A 354 -62.06 13.05 7.18
C ALA A 354 -63.35 13.38 6.35
N PRO A 355 -63.50 13.16 5.00
CA PRO A 355 -62.99 12.01 4.23
C PRO A 355 -62.74 12.21 2.70
N ALA A 356 -62.49 11.07 2.04
CA ALA A 356 -62.96 10.66 0.70
C ALA A 356 -62.03 10.79 -0.54
N THR A 357 -61.87 9.61 -1.16
CA THR A 357 -61.26 9.26 -2.45
C THR A 357 -62.25 9.46 -3.64
N PRO A 358 -61.99 8.94 -4.87
CA PRO A 358 -61.57 9.64 -6.09
C PRO A 358 -62.67 9.54 -7.21
N PRO A 359 -62.43 9.84 -8.51
CA PRO A 359 -61.88 8.84 -9.46
C PRO A 359 -61.08 9.37 -10.71
N THR A 360 -60.31 8.45 -11.33
CA THR A 360 -60.03 8.11 -12.76
C THR A 360 -60.15 9.20 -13.88
N CYS A 361 -59.35 9.29 -14.97
CA CYS A 361 -58.95 8.35 -16.04
C CYS A 361 -58.00 9.12 -17.03
N LEU A 362 -56.83 8.61 -17.44
CA LEU A 362 -56.51 7.89 -18.71
C LEU A 362 -56.34 8.72 -20.02
N ASN A 363 -55.06 8.83 -20.47
CA ASN A 363 -54.41 8.49 -21.78
C ASN A 363 -55.20 8.61 -23.12
N PRO A 364 -54.57 8.80 -24.32
CA PRO A 364 -53.57 7.86 -24.86
C PRO A 364 -52.49 8.42 -25.85
N ALA A 365 -51.58 7.51 -26.22
CA ALA A 365 -50.64 7.60 -27.33
C ALA A 365 -51.29 7.38 -28.71
N THR A 366 -50.77 8.05 -29.77
CA THR A 366 -51.00 7.68 -31.17
C THR A 366 -49.79 7.99 -32.09
N ARG A 367 -49.21 6.89 -32.59
CA ARG A 367 -48.65 6.58 -33.93
C ARG A 367 -48.35 7.70 -34.96
N SER A 368 -47.14 7.59 -35.54
CA SER A 368 -46.77 7.93 -36.94
C SER A 368 -47.40 6.91 -37.92
N PRO A 369 -47.80 7.25 -39.19
CA PRO A 369 -46.89 7.31 -40.37
C PRO A 369 -47.32 8.29 -41.51
N TYR A 370 -46.59 8.27 -42.65
CA TYR A 370 -46.70 9.01 -43.94
C TYR A 370 -45.92 10.36 -43.97
N SER A 371 -44.78 10.54 -44.66
CA SER A 371 -44.35 10.38 -46.07
C SER A 371 -44.67 11.58 -46.98
N LEU A 372 -43.65 12.00 -47.77
CA LEU A 372 -43.69 12.85 -48.99
C LEU A 372 -43.90 14.36 -48.76
N ARG A 373 -43.36 15.32 -49.52
CA ARG A 373 -42.29 15.51 -50.53
C ARG A 373 -42.42 17.00 -50.95
N CYS A 374 -41.35 17.63 -51.44
CA CYS A 374 -41.30 18.95 -52.13
C CYS A 374 -41.55 20.18 -51.22
N SER A 375 -40.79 21.29 -51.23
CA SER A 375 -39.78 21.84 -52.15
C SER A 375 -38.71 22.59 -51.36
#